data_AF-A0A2U0RWR2-F1
#
_entry.id   AF-A0A2U0RWR2-F1
#
_cell.length_a   1.000
_cell.length_b   1.000
_cell.length_c   1.000
_cell.angle_alpha   90.00
_cell.angle_beta   90.00
_cell.angle_gamma   90.00
#
_symmetry.space_group_name_H-M   'P 1'
#
loop_
_entity.id
_entity.type
_entity.pdbx_description
1 polymer ?
#
loop_
_entity_poly.entity_id
_entity_poly.type
_entity_poly.pdbx_seq_one_letter_code
_entity_poly.pdbx_strand_id
1 'polypeptide(L)' 'MCMSCGWGWLPLLALSTCSTSHVHSHSEHVHNSENALEILKQRYAKGEIDRATYLEMKKDLEQ' A
#
# COMPACT_ATOMS: atom_id res chain seq x y z
N MET A 1 -27.74 -18.22 40.72
CA MET A 1 -29.13 -18.08 40.22
C MET A 1 -29.14 -16.97 39.16
N CYS A 2 -30.07 -17.04 38.19
CA CYS A 2 -30.14 -16.33 36.88
C CYS A 2 -29.23 -16.95 35.80
N MET A 3 -29.64 -18.08 35.20
CA MET A 3 -30.65 -18.28 34.14
C MET A 3 -30.02 -18.25 32.74
N SER A 4 -29.88 -19.47 32.22
CA SER A 4 -29.70 -19.85 30.83
C SER A 4 -30.59 -19.04 29.89
N CYS A 5 -29.97 -18.22 29.04
CA CYS A 5 -30.51 -17.91 27.72
C CYS A 5 -29.85 -18.90 26.76
N GLY A 6 -30.54 -20.01 26.51
CA GLY A 6 -30.16 -20.91 25.43
C GLY A 6 -30.15 -20.12 24.13
N TRP A 7 -29.11 -20.30 23.32
CA TRP A 7 -29.00 -20.06 21.87
C TRP A 7 -27.81 -20.91 21.39
N GLY A 8 -28.04 -22.22 21.23
CA GLY A 8 -27.03 -23.20 20.79
C GLY A 8 -26.72 -23.12 19.29
N TRP A 9 -26.34 -21.94 18.79
CA TRP A 9 -25.98 -21.73 17.37
C TRP A 9 -24.84 -20.72 17.15
N LEU A 10 -24.30 -20.07 18.20
CA LEU A 10 -23.23 -19.08 18.08
C LEU A 10 -21.93 -19.52 18.78
N PRO A 11 -21.24 -20.56 18.27
CA PRO A 11 -19.78 -20.48 18.23
C PRO A 11 -19.21 -20.72 16.82
N LEU A 12 -20.05 -20.68 15.78
CA LEU A 12 -19.62 -20.79 14.37
C LEU A 12 -19.40 -19.42 13.68
N LEU A 13 -19.64 -18.33 14.41
CA LEU A 13 -19.38 -16.94 13.99
C LEU A 13 -18.15 -16.34 14.69
N ALA A 14 -17.28 -17.18 15.24
CA ALA A 14 -16.00 -16.80 15.86
C ALA A 14 -14.77 -17.22 15.02
N LEU A 15 -14.96 -17.44 13.71
CA LEU A 15 -13.88 -17.49 12.73
C LEU A 15 -13.97 -16.31 11.73
N SER A 16 -14.53 -15.19 12.19
CA SER A 16 -14.24 -13.86 11.64
C SER A 16 -12.95 -13.33 12.27
N THR A 17 -11.90 -14.14 12.32
CA THR A 17 -10.55 -13.67 12.61
C THR A 17 -10.05 -12.95 11.38
N CYS A 18 -10.26 -11.64 11.43
CA CYS A 18 -9.63 -10.58 10.69
C CYS A 18 -8.27 -11.00 10.09
N SER A 19 -8.28 -11.42 8.82
CA SER A 19 -7.14 -11.19 7.92
C SER A 19 -7.55 -10.14 6.90
N THR A 20 -8.22 -9.09 7.37
CA THR A 20 -8.11 -7.79 6.70
C THR A 20 -6.69 -7.34 6.98
N SER A 21 -5.74 -7.79 6.17
CA SER A 21 -4.54 -7.03 5.89
C SER A 21 -5.03 -5.72 5.28
N HIS A 22 -5.46 -4.82 6.16
CA HIS A 22 -5.57 -3.42 5.84
C HIS A 22 -4.11 -2.99 5.70
N VAL A 23 -3.55 -3.26 4.52
CA VAL A 23 -2.39 -2.53 4.05
C VAL A 23 -2.88 -1.11 4.11
N HIS A 24 -2.47 -0.44 5.18
CA HIS A 24 -2.60 0.99 5.31
C HIS A 24 -1.72 1.53 4.19
N SER A 25 -2.25 1.54 2.96
CA SER A 25 -1.73 2.35 1.88
C SER A 25 -1.97 3.76 2.37
N HIS A 26 -0.92 4.26 2.98
CA HIS A 26 -0.78 5.61 3.46
C HIS A 26 -1.29 6.52 2.34
N SER A 27 -2.47 7.08 2.57
CA SER A 27 -3.03 8.14 1.76
C SER A 27 -2.17 9.37 2.02
N GLU A 28 -1.05 9.49 1.30
CA GLU A 28 -0.30 10.73 1.21
C GLU A 28 -0.41 11.29 -0.20
N HIS A 29 -1.51 12.00 -0.38
CA HIS A 29 -1.81 12.88 -1.50
C HIS A 29 -0.90 14.14 -1.52
N VAL A 30 0.37 13.98 -1.13
CA VAL A 30 1.40 15.04 -1.05
C VAL A 30 2.76 14.55 -1.61
N HIS A 31 2.98 13.24 -1.77
CA HIS A 31 4.26 12.64 -2.18
C HIS A 31 4.31 12.20 -3.67
N ASN A 32 3.57 12.86 -4.58
CA ASN A 32 3.56 12.44 -5.99
C ASN A 32 4.97 12.53 -6.63
N SER A 33 5.71 13.59 -6.31
CA SER A 33 7.09 13.81 -6.81
C SER A 33 8.08 12.79 -6.26
N GLU A 34 7.98 12.44 -4.97
CA GLU A 34 8.85 11.43 -4.35
C GLU A 34 8.58 10.03 -4.91
N ASN A 35 7.31 9.70 -5.16
CA ASN A 35 6.95 8.44 -5.81
C ASN A 35 7.43 8.40 -7.26
N ALA A 36 7.33 9.51 -7.99
CA ALA A 36 7.81 9.61 -9.37
C ALA A 36 9.33 9.44 -9.48
N LEU A 37 10.11 10.03 -8.57
CA LEU A 37 11.57 9.86 -8.52
C LEU A 37 11.97 8.41 -8.20
N GLU A 38 11.25 7.73 -7.31
CA GLU A 38 11.53 6.34 -6.96
C GLU A 38 11.28 5.40 -8.15
N ILE A 39 10.14 5.57 -8.85
CA ILE A 39 9.81 4.83 -10.07
C ILE A 39 10.86 5.08 -11.15
N LEU A 40 11.27 6.34 -11.33
CA LEU A 40 12.28 6.74 -12.31
C LEU A 40 13.63 6.03 -12.04
N LYS A 41 14.06 5.99 -10.78
CA LYS A 41 15.28 5.31 -10.36
C LYS A 41 15.20 3.79 -10.56
N GLN A 42 14.06 3.17 -10.28
CA GLN A 42 13.86 1.74 -10.54
C GLN A 42 14.00 1.39 -12.02
N ARG A 43 13.40 2.19 -12.92
CA ARG A 43 13.50 1.96 -14.36
C ARG A 43 14.92 2.11 -14.89
N TYR A 44 15.67 3.08 -14.37
CA TYR A 44 17.10 3.23 -14.70
C TYR A 44 17.92 2.02 -14.23
N ALA A 45 17.69 1.55 -13.00
CA ALA A 45 18.36 0.36 -12.47
C ALA A 45 18.02 -0.92 -13.26
N LYS A 46 16.81 -1.00 -13.79
CA LYS A 46 16.36 -2.09 -14.67
C LYS A 46 16.91 -1.97 -16.10
N GLY A 47 17.49 -0.83 -16.47
CA GLY A 47 17.99 -0.54 -17.82
C GLY A 47 16.91 -0.24 -18.85
N GLU A 48 15.69 0.10 -18.42
CA GLU A 48 14.58 0.46 -19.32
C GLU A 48 14.72 1.88 -19.89
N ILE A 49 15.55 2.71 -19.25
CA ILE A 49 15.82 4.08 -19.66
C ILE A 49 17.33 4.33 -19.67
N ASP A 50 17.80 5.11 -20.63
CA ASP A 50 19.19 5.55 -20.69
C ASP A 50 19.46 6.66 -19.65
N ARG A 51 20.74 6.83 -19.30
CA ARG A 51 21.20 7.89 -18.39
C ARG A 51 20.76 9.28 -18.84
N ALA A 52 20.76 9.56 -20.15
CA ALA A 52 20.32 10.86 -20.66
C ALA A 52 18.85 11.13 -20.33
N THR A 53 17.97 10.16 -20.60
CA THR A 53 16.53 10.25 -20.31
C THR A 53 16.26 10.32 -18.81
N TYR A 54 17.01 9.57 -18.00
CA TYR A 54 16.92 9.64 -16.53
C TYR A 54 17.22 11.05 -16.01
N LEU A 55 18.28 11.70 -16.50
CA LEU A 55 18.67 13.04 -16.05
C LEU A 55 17.66 14.11 -16.46
N GLU A 56 17.07 14.00 -17.65
CA GLU A 56 16.04 14.94 -18.11
C GLU A 56 14.78 14.84 -17.25
N MET A 57 14.25 13.63 -17.05
CA MET A 57 13.07 13.40 -16.21
C MET A 57 13.33 13.75 -14.74
N LYS A 58 14.54 13.50 -14.23
CA LYS A 58 14.90 13.87 -12.85
C LYS A 58 14.84 15.39 -12.66
N LYS A 59 15.32 16.17 -13.63
CA LYS A 59 15.29 17.64 -13.56
C LYS A 59 13.86 18.17 -13.59
N ASP A 60 12.98 17.57 -14.39
CA ASP A 60 11.56 17.91 -14.45
C ASP A 60 10.85 17.70 -13.10
N LEU A 61 11.14 16.59 -12.43
CA LEU A 61 10.57 16.24 -11.13
C LEU A 61 11.13 17.04 -9.94
N GLU A 62 12.28 17.71 -10.12
CA GLU A 62 12.94 18.55 -9.11
C GLU A 62 12.66 20.06 -9.31
N GLN A 63 11.82 20.44 -10.29
CA GLN A 63 11.45 21.84 -10.59
C GLN A 63 10.46 22.43 -9.59
#